data_AF-A0A7Y4ZQZ5-F1
#
_entry.id   AF-A0A7Y4ZQZ5-F1
#
_cell.length_a   1.000
_cell.length_b   1.000
_cell.length_c   1.000
_cell.angle_alpha   90.00
_cell.angle_beta   90.00
_cell.angle_gamma   90.00
#
_symmetry.space_group_name_H-M   'P 1'
#
loop_
_entity.id
_entity.type
_entity.pdbx_description
1 polymer ?
#
loop_
_entity_poly.entity_id
_entity_poly.type
_entity_poly.pdbx_seq_one_letter_code
_entity_poly.pdbx_strand_id
1 'polypeptide(L)'
;MSGNAAVRGGVAAADMLALRTIAVALAVAVLWCLSGVWEGEARACGNVVQLEQNEAVRRVVAAQAALDEGDYAFVLERLAGPGGYEEYGSAGLAGRAARIYALAASRSGDRAQQASAVRRLQGSRFSGYGAGFKGGFLSDPTLEADLGEALARTGDVDAARDLLRPLADRDLIGSPYAYAALARLDATDDPARARLATSRCQQMAGSHPEICEGNMPTPSTVSWTLRRLPPAWLFVAFVCALGLVGLGRHLANRRFQAFGMGSPAAKARTVAAVMAMVFAAVVLLDIGSMAPALAAVVLLGVVGVTAYLDRALGLRAVRHGAVAGFSVRPLLPGDDAQLPLFTPWVSGASGGEVLTSVLPGDTAYREGAPLPVARLRKAPRAPVLVMGVFAAFAVIVFFFALLFTVRGET
;
A
#
# COMPACT_ATOMS: atom_id res chain seq x y z
N MET A 1 35.57 -50.08 26.97
CA MET A 1 35.03 -49.40 25.77
C MET A 1 33.82 -48.59 26.18
N SER A 2 34.04 -47.34 26.56
CA SER A 2 33.04 -46.36 26.98
C SER A 2 33.39 -45.07 26.25
N GLY A 3 32.55 -44.65 25.32
CA GLY A 3 32.76 -43.41 24.57
C GLY A 3 31.60 -43.13 23.63
N ASN A 4 31.08 -41.90 23.71
CA ASN A 4 30.19 -41.22 22.74
C ASN A 4 28.67 -41.25 23.02
N ALA A 5 28.24 -40.82 24.21
CA ALA A 5 26.83 -40.48 24.47
C ALA A 5 26.53 -38.96 24.66
N ALA A 6 27.53 -38.08 24.63
CA ALA A 6 27.38 -36.71 25.17
C ALA A 6 27.05 -35.58 24.15
N VAL A 7 26.92 -35.83 22.84
CA VAL A 7 26.93 -34.73 21.84
C VAL A 7 25.54 -34.32 21.29
N ARG A 8 24.43 -34.98 21.63
CA ARG A 8 23.11 -34.71 20.99
C ARG A 8 22.20 -33.66 21.65
N GLY A 9 22.60 -33.05 22.77
CA GLY A 9 21.74 -32.11 23.53
C GLY A 9 21.76 -30.64 23.07
N GLY A 10 22.76 -30.21 22.29
CA GLY A 10 23.00 -28.77 22.04
C GLY A 10 22.15 -28.13 20.93
N VAL A 11 21.55 -28.92 20.04
CA VAL A 11 20.90 -28.39 18.81
C VAL A 11 19.52 -27.80 19.10
N ALA A 12 18.81 -28.31 20.11
CA ALA A 12 17.44 -27.86 20.43
C ALA A 12 17.39 -26.45 21.05
N ALA A 13 18.44 -26.01 21.75
CA ALA A 13 18.45 -24.70 22.41
C ALA A 13 18.72 -23.55 21.43
N ALA A 14 19.54 -23.77 20.40
CA ALA A 14 19.85 -22.76 19.39
C ALA A 14 18.66 -22.45 18.47
N ASP A 15 17.86 -23.46 18.13
CA ASP A 15 16.66 -23.28 17.29
C ASP A 15 15.56 -22.50 18.04
N MET A 16 15.45 -22.66 19.36
CA MET A 16 14.45 -21.95 20.15
C MET A 16 14.78 -20.45 20.32
N LEU A 17 16.06 -20.07 20.32
CA LEU A 17 16.49 -18.67 20.36
C LEU A 17 16.20 -17.95 19.03
N ALA A 18 16.41 -18.63 17.90
CA ALA A 18 16.14 -18.09 16.57
C ALA A 18 14.63 -17.85 16.31
N LEU A 19 13.77 -18.73 16.82
CA LEU A 19 12.31 -18.54 16.74
C LEU A 19 11.83 -17.33 17.55
N ARG A 20 12.44 -17.06 18.71
CA ARG A 20 12.09 -15.90 19.55
C ARG A 20 12.51 -14.57 18.92
N THR A 21 13.68 -14.49 18.30
CA THR A 21 14.13 -13.26 17.64
C THR A 21 13.29 -12.93 16.41
N ILE A 22 12.87 -13.94 15.64
CA ILE A 22 11.95 -13.76 14.51
C ILE A 22 10.58 -13.26 14.99
N ALA A 23 10.05 -13.82 16.09
CA ALA A 23 8.77 -13.39 16.65
C ALA A 23 8.79 -11.94 17.14
N VAL A 24 9.88 -11.51 17.80
CA VAL A 24 10.06 -10.12 18.25
C VAL A 24 10.21 -9.17 17.07
N ALA A 25 10.98 -9.53 16.05
CA ALA A 25 11.14 -8.70 14.85
C ALA A 25 9.81 -8.51 14.11
N LEU A 26 8.98 -9.55 14.01
CA LEU A 26 7.63 -9.47 13.46
C LEU A 26 6.71 -8.58 14.31
N ALA A 27 6.76 -8.69 15.63
CA ALA A 27 5.96 -7.85 16.52
C ALA A 27 6.34 -6.36 16.39
N VAL A 28 7.63 -6.04 16.28
CA VAL A 28 8.11 -4.67 16.07
C VAL A 28 7.69 -4.15 14.69
N ALA A 29 7.78 -4.96 13.63
CA ALA A 29 7.33 -4.56 12.30
C ALA A 29 5.81 -4.30 12.25
N VAL A 30 5.01 -5.14 12.91
CA VAL A 30 3.56 -4.92 13.04
C VAL A 30 3.27 -3.65 13.85
N LEU A 31 3.98 -3.42 14.96
CA LEU A 31 3.79 -2.22 15.77
C LEU A 31 4.17 -0.94 15.00
N TRP A 32 5.23 -0.99 14.19
CA TRP A 32 5.65 0.13 13.34
C TRP A 32 4.66 0.41 12.20
N CYS A 33 4.11 -0.63 11.57
CA CYS A 33 3.05 -0.45 10.58
C CYS A 33 1.75 0.06 11.18
N LEU A 34 1.47 -0.26 12.46
CA LEU A 34 0.32 0.30 13.17
C LEU A 34 0.55 1.75 13.62
N SER A 35 1.79 2.14 13.94
CA SER A 35 2.10 3.51 14.35
C SER A 35 2.21 4.51 13.19
N GLY A 36 2.66 4.07 12.01
CA GLY A 36 2.77 4.92 10.81
C GLY A 36 1.42 5.29 10.16
N VAL A 37 0.33 4.61 10.52
CA VAL A 37 -1.03 4.88 9.97
C VAL A 37 -1.73 6.03 10.72
N TRP A 38 -1.09 6.61 11.74
CA TRP A 38 -1.69 7.61 12.64
C TRP A 38 -1.12 9.03 12.53
N GLU A 39 -0.37 9.34 11.47
CA GLU A 39 -0.30 10.74 11.01
C GLU A 39 -1.58 11.06 10.24
N GLY A 40 -2.68 11.11 11.01
CA GLY A 40 -3.95 11.59 10.53
C GLY A 40 -3.81 13.06 10.15
N GLU A 41 -3.67 13.33 8.86
CA GLU A 41 -4.16 14.58 8.30
C GLU A 41 -5.58 14.78 8.85
N ALA A 42 -5.78 15.82 9.64
CA ALA A 42 -7.08 16.16 10.20
C ALA A 42 -8.05 16.48 9.05
N ARG A 43 -8.69 15.45 8.49
CA ARG A 43 -9.80 15.56 7.53
C ARG A 43 -11.06 15.98 8.29
N ALA A 44 -11.04 17.20 8.82
CA ALA A 44 -12.13 17.76 9.63
C ALA A 44 -13.30 18.30 8.79
N CYS A 45 -13.26 18.21 7.46
CA CYS A 45 -14.39 18.61 6.61
C CYS A 45 -15.29 17.39 6.35
N GLY A 46 -16.32 17.22 7.19
CA GLY A 46 -17.30 16.12 7.22
C GLY A 46 -18.20 15.94 5.98
N ASN A 47 -17.76 16.33 4.78
CA ASN A 47 -18.48 16.14 3.51
C ASN A 47 -17.95 14.96 2.66
N VAL A 48 -17.04 14.14 3.20
CA VAL A 48 -16.41 13.01 2.47
C VAL A 48 -17.43 12.00 1.93
N VAL A 49 -18.58 11.83 2.58
CA VAL A 49 -19.55 10.77 2.23
C VAL A 49 -20.38 11.11 0.97
N GLN A 50 -20.51 12.38 0.57
CA GLN A 50 -21.18 12.75 -0.70
C GLN A 50 -20.19 12.97 -1.86
N LEU A 51 -18.90 13.12 -1.58
CA LEU A 51 -17.85 13.31 -2.58
C LEU A 51 -17.57 12.04 -3.39
N GLU A 52 -17.80 10.85 -2.83
CA GLU A 52 -17.58 9.59 -3.55
C GLU A 52 -18.59 9.32 -4.67
N GLN A 53 -19.79 9.91 -4.62
CA GLN A 53 -20.84 9.62 -5.60
C GLN A 53 -20.75 10.52 -6.84
N ASN A 54 -20.19 11.72 -6.73
CA ASN A 54 -20.09 12.63 -7.88
C ASN A 54 -18.78 12.41 -8.63
N GLU A 55 -18.86 11.73 -9.78
CA GLU A 55 -17.70 11.48 -10.64
C GLU A 55 -16.97 12.77 -10.98
N ALA A 56 -17.68 13.86 -11.29
CA ALA A 56 -17.10 15.15 -11.66
C ALA A 56 -16.18 15.70 -10.55
N VAL A 57 -16.58 15.57 -9.28
CA VAL A 57 -15.74 16.01 -8.17
C VAL A 57 -14.47 15.16 -8.06
N ARG A 58 -14.59 13.84 -8.22
CA ARG A 58 -13.42 12.95 -8.27
C ARG A 58 -12.47 13.32 -9.40
N ARG A 59 -12.99 13.70 -10.59
CA ARG A 59 -12.16 14.17 -11.71
C ARG A 59 -11.36 15.43 -11.33
N VAL A 60 -12.01 16.43 -10.74
CA VAL A 60 -11.38 17.70 -10.35
C VAL A 60 -10.37 17.51 -9.23
N VAL A 61 -10.68 16.70 -8.22
CA VAL A 61 -9.75 16.40 -7.11
C VAL A 61 -8.52 15.66 -7.63
N ALA A 62 -8.69 14.66 -8.49
CA ALA A 62 -7.57 13.95 -9.11
C ALA A 62 -6.71 14.89 -9.97
N ALA A 63 -7.34 15.79 -10.72
CA ALA A 63 -6.64 16.79 -11.51
C ALA A 63 -5.88 17.81 -10.63
N GLN A 64 -6.43 18.21 -9.48
CA GLN A 64 -5.72 19.06 -8.52
C GLN A 64 -4.46 18.36 -8.00
N ALA A 65 -4.58 17.11 -7.55
CA ALA A 65 -3.43 16.36 -7.05
C ALA A 65 -2.34 16.20 -8.13
N ALA A 66 -2.76 15.89 -9.37
CA ALA A 66 -1.84 15.82 -10.50
C ALA A 66 -1.17 17.17 -10.83
N LEU A 67 -1.89 18.30 -10.69
CA LEU A 67 -1.33 19.63 -10.86
C LEU A 67 -0.24 19.92 -9.82
N ASP A 68 -0.48 19.54 -8.56
CA ASP A 68 0.45 19.75 -7.45
C ASP A 68 1.72 18.90 -7.61
N GLU A 69 1.61 17.73 -8.25
CA GLU A 69 2.73 16.85 -8.61
C GLU A 69 3.48 17.25 -9.91
N GLY A 70 2.99 18.26 -10.62
CA GLY A 70 3.56 18.68 -11.90
C GLY A 70 3.16 17.83 -13.11
N ASP A 71 2.20 16.92 -12.99
CA ASP A 71 1.68 16.11 -14.10
C ASP A 71 0.65 16.89 -14.94
N TYR A 72 1.14 17.94 -15.62
CA TYR A 72 0.29 18.83 -16.41
C TYR A 72 -0.40 18.11 -17.57
N ALA A 73 0.25 17.09 -18.15
CA ALA A 73 -0.33 16.31 -19.25
C ALA A 73 -1.59 15.56 -18.80
N PHE A 74 -1.54 14.89 -17.65
CA PHE A 74 -2.71 14.24 -17.07
C PHE A 74 -3.83 15.24 -16.79
N VAL A 75 -3.52 16.40 -16.21
CA VAL A 75 -4.54 17.44 -15.93
C VAL A 75 -5.25 17.89 -17.21
N LEU A 76 -4.47 18.16 -18.27
CA LEU A 76 -5.00 18.61 -19.55
C LEU A 76 -5.86 17.52 -20.21
N GLU A 77 -5.39 16.27 -20.25
CA GLU A 77 -6.15 15.13 -20.77
C GLU A 77 -7.45 14.92 -19.98
N ARG A 78 -7.35 14.94 -18.65
CA ARG A 78 -8.46 14.63 -17.74
C ARG A 78 -9.59 15.65 -17.80
N LEU A 79 -9.25 16.93 -17.98
CA LEU A 79 -10.21 18.03 -17.95
C LEU A 79 -10.61 18.52 -19.36
N ALA A 80 -9.98 18.06 -20.44
CA ALA A 80 -10.32 18.41 -21.83
C ALA A 80 -11.54 17.66 -22.40
N GLY A 81 -12.48 17.21 -21.55
CA GLY A 81 -13.63 16.41 -21.97
C GLY A 81 -14.51 17.10 -23.03
N PRO A 82 -15.21 16.32 -23.88
CA PRO A 82 -16.02 16.83 -25.00
C PRO A 82 -17.21 17.69 -24.55
N GLY A 83 -17.71 17.49 -23.32
CA GLY A 83 -18.76 18.32 -22.72
C GLY A 83 -18.27 19.64 -22.13
N GLY A 84 -16.97 19.95 -22.24
CA GLY A 84 -16.38 21.14 -21.64
C GLY A 84 -16.57 21.17 -20.12
N TYR A 85 -16.69 22.37 -19.55
CA TYR A 85 -16.85 22.53 -18.10
C TYR A 85 -18.30 22.45 -17.62
N GLU A 86 -19.27 22.33 -18.53
CA GLU A 86 -20.69 22.23 -18.17
C GLU A 86 -21.02 20.87 -17.52
N GLU A 87 -20.22 19.83 -17.80
CA GLU A 87 -20.33 18.49 -17.21
C GLU A 87 -20.09 18.48 -15.68
N TYR A 88 -19.49 19.52 -15.11
CA TYR A 88 -19.18 19.59 -13.67
C TYR A 88 -20.38 20.00 -12.79
N GLY A 89 -21.57 20.19 -13.38
CA GLY A 89 -22.87 20.27 -12.70
C GLY A 89 -23.13 21.52 -11.83
N SER A 90 -22.09 22.17 -11.32
CA SER A 90 -22.17 23.42 -10.57
C SER A 90 -21.17 24.44 -11.09
N ALA A 91 -21.56 25.72 -11.13
CA ALA A 91 -20.70 26.80 -11.59
C ALA A 91 -19.38 26.89 -10.78
N GLY A 92 -19.42 26.59 -9.49
CA GLY A 92 -18.22 26.55 -8.64
C GLY A 92 -17.24 25.45 -9.01
N LEU A 93 -17.72 24.22 -9.27
CA LEU A 93 -16.86 23.11 -9.67
C LEU A 93 -16.30 23.31 -11.08
N ALA A 94 -17.13 23.81 -12.01
CA ALA A 94 -16.72 24.18 -13.35
C ALA A 94 -15.63 25.26 -13.35
N GLY A 95 -15.81 26.32 -12.54
CA GLY A 95 -14.81 27.39 -12.38
C GLY A 95 -13.49 26.86 -11.80
N ARG A 96 -13.55 25.98 -10.78
CA ARG A 96 -12.36 25.33 -10.23
C ARG A 96 -11.65 24.46 -11.26
N ALA A 97 -12.39 23.64 -12.03
CA ALA A 97 -11.82 22.82 -13.10
C ALA A 97 -11.15 23.68 -14.18
N ALA A 98 -11.80 24.76 -14.62
CA ALA A 98 -11.26 25.67 -15.61
C ALA A 98 -9.98 26.37 -15.13
N ARG A 99 -9.93 26.76 -13.85
CA ARG A 99 -8.73 27.31 -13.21
C ARG A 99 -7.59 26.30 -13.17
N ILE A 100 -7.84 25.07 -12.71
CA ILE A 100 -6.84 23.99 -12.67
C ILE A 100 -6.29 23.69 -14.07
N TYR A 101 -7.17 23.59 -15.07
CA TYR A 101 -6.78 23.40 -16.46
C TYR A 101 -5.91 24.57 -16.97
N ALA A 102 -6.30 25.82 -16.70
CA ALA A 102 -5.55 26.98 -17.12
C ALA A 102 -4.16 27.03 -16.48
N LEU A 103 -4.04 26.69 -15.19
CA LEU A 103 -2.74 26.56 -14.54
C LEU A 103 -1.90 25.47 -15.20
N ALA A 104 -2.42 24.26 -15.40
CA ALA A 104 -1.69 23.20 -16.10
C ALA A 104 -1.24 23.63 -17.52
N ALA A 105 -2.13 24.28 -18.29
CA ALA A 105 -1.84 24.79 -19.62
C ALA A 105 -0.78 25.90 -19.61
N SER A 106 -0.75 26.75 -18.58
CA SER A 106 0.30 27.76 -18.43
C SER A 106 1.66 27.12 -18.12
N ARG A 107 1.65 25.98 -17.42
CA ARG A 107 2.83 25.30 -16.87
C ARG A 107 3.41 24.19 -17.77
N SER A 108 2.67 23.74 -18.78
CA SER A 108 3.07 22.64 -19.68
C SER A 108 4.25 22.97 -20.61
N GLY A 109 4.55 24.26 -20.83
CA GLY A 109 5.61 24.72 -21.73
C GLY A 109 5.18 24.89 -23.19
N ASP A 110 3.97 24.47 -23.56
CA ASP A 110 3.42 24.69 -24.90
C ASP A 110 2.87 26.12 -25.05
N ARG A 111 3.37 26.88 -26.04
CA ARG A 111 2.99 28.30 -26.22
C ARG A 111 1.51 28.50 -26.55
N ALA A 112 0.91 27.59 -27.32
CA ALA A 112 -0.50 27.71 -27.67
C ALA A 112 -1.38 27.46 -26.44
N GLN A 113 -1.01 26.49 -25.61
CA GLN A 113 -1.66 26.21 -24.33
C GLN A 113 -1.50 27.38 -23.35
N GLN A 114 -0.31 27.96 -23.24
CA GLN A 114 -0.06 29.14 -22.41
C GLN A 114 -0.93 30.34 -22.82
N ALA A 115 -1.01 30.64 -24.12
CA ALA A 115 -1.88 31.70 -24.61
C ALA A 115 -3.37 31.40 -24.34
N SER A 116 -3.77 30.13 -24.40
CA SER A 116 -5.13 29.71 -24.05
C SER A 116 -5.42 29.87 -22.55
N ALA A 117 -4.42 29.62 -21.68
CA ALA A 117 -4.53 29.79 -20.24
C ALA A 117 -4.79 31.26 -19.88
N VAL A 118 -4.02 32.18 -20.46
CA VAL A 118 -4.22 33.63 -20.27
C VAL A 118 -5.64 34.04 -20.64
N ARG A 119 -6.13 33.65 -21.82
CA ARG A 119 -7.51 33.96 -22.25
C ARG A 119 -8.56 33.40 -21.30
N ARG A 120 -8.40 32.16 -20.82
CA ARG A 120 -9.33 31.54 -19.88
C ARG A 120 -9.34 32.25 -18.52
N LEU A 121 -8.17 32.59 -17.98
CA LEU A 121 -8.04 33.30 -16.70
C LEU A 121 -8.60 34.71 -16.79
N GLN A 122 -8.33 35.43 -17.89
CA GLN A 122 -8.94 36.73 -18.18
C GLN A 122 -10.47 36.65 -18.25
N GLY A 123 -11.03 35.68 -18.99
CA GLY A 123 -12.48 35.48 -19.05
C GLY A 123 -13.09 35.13 -17.70
N SER A 124 -12.39 34.33 -16.90
CA SER A 124 -12.83 33.94 -15.54
C SER A 124 -12.84 35.14 -14.58
N ARG A 125 -11.95 36.12 -14.78
CA ARG A 125 -11.88 37.35 -13.97
C ARG A 125 -13.19 38.14 -13.99
N PHE A 126 -13.94 38.04 -15.08
CA PHE A 126 -15.23 38.71 -15.26
C PHE A 126 -16.45 37.82 -14.95
N SER A 127 -16.25 36.50 -14.90
CA SER A 127 -17.33 35.51 -14.71
C SER A 127 -17.49 35.06 -13.24
N GLY A 128 -16.46 35.26 -12.40
CA GLY A 128 -16.33 34.63 -11.08
C GLY A 128 -17.29 35.11 -9.97
N TYR A 129 -18.04 36.21 -10.16
CA TYR A 129 -19.07 36.60 -9.20
C TYR A 129 -20.43 36.44 -9.86
N GLY A 130 -21.16 35.43 -9.39
CA GLY A 130 -22.56 35.23 -9.76
C GLY A 130 -23.31 36.55 -9.69
N ALA A 131 -24.23 36.75 -10.63
CA ALA A 131 -25.00 37.97 -10.90
C ALA A 131 -25.85 38.54 -9.73
N GLY A 132 -25.55 38.18 -8.48
CA GLY A 132 -26.28 38.57 -7.27
C GLY A 132 -25.54 39.49 -6.29
N PHE A 133 -24.22 39.67 -6.38
CA PHE A 133 -23.50 40.59 -5.49
C PHE A 133 -23.46 42.01 -6.07
N LYS A 134 -24.29 42.92 -5.52
CA LYS A 134 -24.35 44.34 -5.89
C LYS A 134 -23.24 45.22 -5.26
N GLY A 135 -22.33 44.64 -4.48
CA GLY A 135 -21.11 45.32 -4.01
C GLY A 135 -20.02 45.10 -5.05
N GLY A 136 -19.40 46.17 -5.55
CA GLY A 136 -18.52 46.17 -6.72
C GLY A 136 -17.53 45.02 -6.81
N PHE A 137 -17.13 44.67 -8.04
CA PHE A 137 -16.23 43.57 -8.39
C PHE A 137 -14.97 43.53 -7.51
N LEU A 138 -15.03 42.83 -6.37
CA LEU A 138 -13.85 42.47 -5.60
C LEU A 138 -13.17 41.37 -6.40
N SER A 139 -12.11 41.73 -7.13
CA SER A 139 -11.35 40.75 -7.88
C SER A 139 -10.79 39.68 -6.94
N ASP A 140 -10.91 38.41 -7.31
CA ASP A 140 -10.33 37.31 -6.55
C ASP A 140 -8.80 37.39 -6.66
N PRO A 141 -8.07 37.68 -5.56
CA PRO A 141 -6.61 37.83 -5.60
C PRO A 141 -5.92 36.55 -6.04
N THR A 142 -6.53 35.40 -5.79
CA THR A 142 -6.00 34.10 -6.21
C THR A 142 -5.99 33.98 -7.73
N LEU A 143 -7.09 34.38 -8.36
CA LEU A 143 -7.22 34.36 -9.82
C LEU A 143 -6.32 35.40 -10.49
N GLU A 144 -6.15 36.58 -9.87
CA GLU A 144 -5.21 37.59 -10.37
C GLU A 144 -3.76 37.13 -10.26
N ALA A 145 -3.39 36.43 -9.17
CA ALA A 145 -2.06 35.85 -9.02
C ALA A 145 -1.78 34.77 -10.09
N ASP A 146 -2.75 33.90 -10.37
CA ASP A 146 -2.64 32.89 -11.42
C ASP A 146 -2.53 33.52 -12.82
N LEU A 147 -3.31 34.58 -13.08
CA LEU A 147 -3.23 35.34 -14.33
C LEU A 147 -1.85 36.01 -14.48
N GLY A 148 -1.34 36.62 -13.41
CA GLY A 148 0.01 37.19 -13.38
C GLY A 148 1.09 36.15 -13.64
N GLU A 149 0.98 34.95 -13.05
CA GLU A 149 1.87 33.82 -13.35
C GLU A 149 1.82 33.45 -14.83
N ALA A 150 0.62 33.29 -15.40
CA ALA A 150 0.44 32.90 -16.80
C ALA A 150 0.98 33.97 -17.78
N LEU A 151 0.73 35.27 -17.50
CA LEU A 151 1.25 36.38 -18.31
C LEU A 151 2.78 36.43 -18.31
N ALA A 152 3.40 36.20 -17.16
CA ALA A 152 4.86 36.14 -17.04
C ALA A 152 5.44 35.04 -17.93
N ARG A 153 4.75 33.89 -18.06
CA ARG A 153 5.17 32.77 -18.92
C ARG A 153 4.98 33.04 -20.40
N THR A 154 3.97 33.81 -20.79
CA THR A 154 3.78 34.24 -22.18
C THR A 154 4.72 35.37 -22.59
N GLY A 155 5.47 35.96 -21.66
CA GLY A 155 6.40 37.06 -21.90
C GLY A 155 5.77 38.45 -21.83
N ASP A 156 4.55 38.58 -21.31
CA ASP A 156 3.91 39.87 -21.07
C ASP A 156 4.35 40.41 -19.69
N VAL A 157 5.60 40.85 -19.65
CA VAL A 157 6.35 41.19 -18.42
C VAL A 157 5.67 42.32 -17.65
N ASP A 158 5.22 43.36 -18.35
CA ASP A 158 4.63 44.54 -17.70
C ASP A 158 3.25 44.22 -17.12
N ALA A 159 2.37 43.56 -17.88
CA ALA A 159 1.05 43.18 -17.38
C ALA A 159 1.14 42.17 -16.22
N ALA A 160 2.11 41.23 -16.28
CA ALA A 160 2.35 40.30 -15.19
C ALA A 160 2.79 41.03 -13.91
N ARG A 161 3.70 41.99 -14.04
CA ARG A 161 4.22 42.79 -12.93
C ARG A 161 3.16 43.68 -12.30
N ASP A 162 2.33 44.32 -13.12
CA ASP A 162 1.22 45.17 -12.69
C ASP A 162 0.17 44.41 -11.89
N LEU A 163 -0.02 43.11 -12.16
CA LEU A 163 -0.87 42.24 -11.36
C LEU A 163 -0.17 41.73 -10.09
N LEU A 164 1.06 41.21 -10.21
CA LEU A 164 1.71 40.49 -9.13
C LEU A 164 2.25 41.43 -8.02
N ARG A 165 2.80 42.61 -8.36
CA ARG A 165 3.39 43.50 -7.35
C ARG A 165 2.37 43.98 -6.30
N PRO A 166 1.19 44.52 -6.69
CA PRO A 166 0.21 44.97 -5.70
C PRO A 166 -0.37 43.83 -4.85
N LEU A 167 -0.40 42.60 -5.37
CA LEU A 167 -0.80 41.43 -4.60
C LEU A 167 0.28 41.04 -3.58
N ALA A 168 1.55 41.05 -3.99
CA ALA A 168 2.67 40.76 -3.11
C ALA A 168 2.82 41.79 -1.98
N ASP A 169 2.64 43.08 -2.29
CA ASP A 169 2.72 44.17 -1.31
C ASP A 169 1.66 44.05 -0.20
N ARG A 170 0.54 43.35 -0.49
CA ARG A 170 -0.56 43.08 0.45
C ARG A 170 -0.55 41.65 1.01
N ASP A 171 0.47 40.86 0.71
CA ASP A 171 0.58 39.43 1.07
C ASP A 171 -0.64 38.59 0.60
N LEU A 172 -1.17 38.90 -0.59
CA LEU A 172 -2.35 38.25 -1.18
C LEU A 172 -2.01 37.18 -2.23
N ILE A 173 -0.72 36.91 -2.48
CA ILE A 173 -0.31 35.84 -3.38
C ILE A 173 -0.28 34.52 -2.60
N GLY A 174 -1.22 33.63 -2.90
CA GLY A 174 -1.31 32.30 -2.27
C GLY A 174 -0.58 31.17 -3.01
N SER A 175 0.29 31.48 -3.99
CA SER A 175 0.94 30.49 -4.86
C SER A 175 2.46 30.67 -4.88
N PRO A 176 3.27 29.64 -4.59
CA PRO A 176 4.73 29.73 -4.71
C PRO A 176 5.16 30.00 -6.16
N TYR A 177 4.42 29.49 -7.15
CA TYR A 177 4.71 29.71 -8.56
C TYR A 177 4.56 31.18 -8.99
N ALA A 178 3.58 31.89 -8.41
CA ALA A 178 3.37 33.31 -8.67
C ALA A 178 4.48 34.17 -8.05
N TYR A 179 4.96 33.84 -6.84
CA TYR A 179 6.15 34.49 -6.28
C TYR A 179 7.43 34.17 -7.08
N ALA A 180 7.59 32.93 -7.55
CA ALA A 180 8.70 32.58 -8.42
C ALA A 180 8.67 33.38 -9.73
N ALA A 181 7.48 33.61 -10.30
CA ALA A 181 7.30 34.48 -11.46
C ALA A 181 7.68 35.93 -11.13
N LEU A 182 7.17 36.48 -10.03
CA LEU A 182 7.50 37.84 -9.59
C LEU A 182 9.01 38.03 -9.35
N ALA A 183 9.66 37.07 -8.69
CA ALA A 183 11.10 37.10 -8.46
C ALA A 183 11.90 37.20 -9.76
N ARG A 184 11.48 36.47 -10.82
CA ARG A 184 12.10 36.56 -12.14
C ARG A 184 11.83 37.91 -12.83
N LEU A 185 10.60 38.42 -12.72
CA LEU A 185 10.22 39.71 -13.31
C LEU A 185 10.98 40.89 -12.68
N ASP A 186 11.31 40.79 -11.39
CA ASP A 186 11.99 41.84 -10.63
C ASP A 186 13.52 41.65 -10.55
N ALA A 187 14.08 40.54 -11.03
CA ALA A 187 15.51 40.23 -10.92
C ALA A 187 16.42 41.31 -11.52
N THR A 188 15.98 41.93 -12.62
CA THR A 188 16.70 43.00 -13.31
C THR A 188 16.35 44.39 -12.76
N ASP A 189 15.08 44.63 -12.44
CA ASP A 189 14.56 45.97 -12.15
C ASP A 189 14.65 46.34 -10.66
N ASP A 190 14.40 45.38 -9.76
CA ASP A 190 14.40 45.56 -8.31
C ASP A 190 14.94 44.29 -7.63
N PRO A 191 16.27 44.12 -7.55
CA PRO A 191 16.87 42.91 -7.01
C PRO A 191 16.57 42.69 -5.52
N ALA A 192 16.21 43.74 -4.78
CA ALA A 192 15.79 43.61 -3.39
C ALA A 192 14.40 42.97 -3.28
N ARG A 193 13.45 43.45 -4.09
CA ARG A 193 12.11 42.84 -4.20
C ARG A 193 12.17 41.42 -4.77
N ALA A 194 13.05 41.18 -5.74
CA ALA A 194 13.29 39.83 -6.27
C ALA A 194 13.71 38.85 -5.16
N ARG A 195 14.68 39.24 -4.30
CA ARG A 195 15.12 38.41 -3.16
C ARG A 195 14.00 38.17 -2.15
N LEU A 196 13.17 39.19 -1.87
CA LEU A 196 12.01 39.05 -0.99
C LEU A 196 11.00 38.05 -1.56
N ALA A 197 10.68 38.17 -2.85
CA ALA A 197 9.79 37.25 -3.55
C ALA A 197 10.34 35.81 -3.57
N THR A 198 11.64 35.63 -3.81
CA THR A 198 12.29 34.30 -3.70
C THR A 198 12.16 33.73 -2.29
N SER A 199 12.38 34.52 -1.24
CA SER A 199 12.23 34.06 0.14
C SER A 199 10.79 33.62 0.45
N ARG A 200 9.79 34.38 0.01
CA ARG A 200 8.36 34.02 0.15
C ARG A 200 8.01 32.76 -0.63
N CYS A 201 8.55 32.61 -1.84
CA CYS A 201 8.41 31.38 -2.61
C CYS A 201 8.94 30.17 -1.83
N GLN A 202 10.17 30.25 -1.30
CA GLN A 202 10.80 29.13 -0.57
C GLN A 202 10.02 28.74 0.69
N GLN A 203 9.44 29.71 1.40
CA GLN A 203 8.61 29.45 2.57
C GLN A 203 7.32 28.69 2.21
N MET A 204 6.75 28.95 1.03
CA MET A 204 5.51 28.30 0.59
C MET A 204 5.71 27.01 -0.20
N ALA A 205 6.84 26.86 -0.89
CA ALA A 205 7.09 25.70 -1.75
C ALA A 205 7.27 24.38 -0.97
N GLY A 206 7.56 24.46 0.33
CA GLY A 206 7.67 23.28 1.20
C GLY A 206 8.70 22.28 0.68
N SER A 207 8.26 21.09 0.27
CA SER A 207 9.09 20.01 -0.28
C SER A 207 9.58 20.26 -1.71
N HIS A 208 9.18 21.34 -2.36
CA HIS A 208 9.46 21.61 -3.78
C HIS A 208 10.27 22.91 -4.02
N PRO A 209 11.46 23.06 -3.42
CA PRO A 209 12.29 24.28 -3.57
C PRO A 209 12.63 24.60 -5.03
N GLU A 210 12.65 23.60 -5.91
CA GLU A 210 12.89 23.74 -7.35
C GLU A 210 11.91 24.71 -8.05
N ILE A 211 10.69 24.87 -7.52
CA ILE A 211 9.68 25.81 -8.04
C ILE A 211 10.23 27.25 -8.07
N CYS A 212 11.00 27.62 -7.04
CA CYS A 212 11.52 28.98 -6.88
C CYS A 212 12.67 29.29 -7.84
N GLU A 213 13.31 28.27 -8.39
CA GLU A 213 14.33 28.38 -9.43
C GLU A 213 13.71 28.49 -10.83
N GLY A 214 12.39 28.35 -10.93
CA GLY A 214 11.66 28.30 -12.20
C GLY A 214 11.66 26.92 -12.85
N ASN A 215 12.22 25.92 -12.18
CA ASN A 215 12.09 24.53 -12.57
C ASN A 215 10.68 24.06 -12.18
N MET A 216 10.04 23.33 -13.09
CA MET A 216 8.78 22.68 -12.78
C MET A 216 9.05 21.33 -12.14
N PRO A 217 8.28 20.93 -11.11
CA PRO A 217 8.32 19.54 -10.67
C PRO A 217 8.01 18.67 -11.88
N THR A 218 8.93 17.76 -12.19
CA THR A 218 8.66 16.70 -13.16
C THR A 218 7.93 15.60 -12.41
N PRO A 219 6.81 15.08 -12.95
CA PRO A 219 6.13 13.99 -12.29
C PRO A 219 7.10 12.82 -12.15
N SER A 220 7.13 12.19 -10.98
CA SER A 220 7.95 11.00 -10.80
C SER A 220 7.48 9.96 -11.84
N THR A 221 8.42 9.43 -12.64
CA THR A 221 8.10 8.43 -13.68
C THR A 221 7.37 7.21 -13.11
N VAL A 222 7.60 6.92 -11.83
CA VAL A 222 6.97 5.83 -11.08
C VAL A 222 5.49 6.13 -10.80
N SER A 223 5.14 7.33 -10.30
CA SER A 223 3.74 7.67 -9.99
C SER A 223 2.85 7.70 -11.23
N TRP A 224 3.36 8.23 -12.34
CA TRP A 224 2.64 8.27 -13.62
C TRP A 224 2.29 6.86 -14.12
N THR A 225 3.28 5.97 -14.12
CA THR A 225 3.11 4.60 -14.64
C THR A 225 2.16 3.79 -13.74
N LEU A 226 2.29 3.92 -12.41
CA LEU A 226 1.43 3.24 -11.44
C LEU A 226 -0.02 3.73 -11.50
N ARG A 227 -0.27 5.03 -11.73
CA ARG A 227 -1.63 5.57 -11.84
C ARG A 227 -2.36 5.13 -13.09
N ARG A 228 -1.65 4.91 -14.19
CA ARG A 228 -2.25 4.47 -15.46
C ARG A 228 -2.53 2.97 -15.51
N LEU A 229 -1.86 2.17 -14.68
CA LEU A 229 -2.12 0.74 -14.61
C LEU A 229 -3.44 0.49 -13.89
N PRO A 230 -4.42 -0.18 -14.55
CA PRO A 230 -5.62 -0.60 -13.85
C PRO A 230 -5.24 -1.42 -12.60
N PRO A 231 -5.98 -1.34 -11.49
CA PRO A 231 -5.68 -2.09 -10.27
C PRO A 231 -5.52 -3.60 -10.53
N ALA A 232 -6.24 -4.12 -11.53
CA ALA A 232 -6.13 -5.50 -12.01
C ALA A 232 -4.72 -5.86 -12.51
N TRP A 233 -4.02 -4.96 -13.19
CA TRP A 233 -2.66 -5.20 -13.68
C TRP A 233 -1.63 -5.20 -12.56
N LEU A 234 -1.79 -4.34 -11.54
CA LEU A 234 -0.95 -4.40 -10.34
C LEU A 234 -1.16 -5.73 -9.60
N PHE A 235 -2.41 -6.21 -9.53
CA PHE A 235 -2.70 -7.53 -8.97
C PHE A 235 -2.08 -8.67 -9.79
N VAL A 236 -2.18 -8.64 -11.12
CA VAL A 236 -1.54 -9.63 -11.99
C VAL A 236 -0.01 -9.61 -11.83
N ALA A 237 0.61 -8.43 -11.84
CA ALA A 237 2.05 -8.29 -11.63
C ALA A 237 2.47 -8.86 -10.26
N PHE A 238 1.69 -8.60 -9.21
CA PHE A 238 1.90 -9.15 -7.88
C PHE A 238 1.75 -10.68 -7.84
N VAL A 239 0.71 -11.24 -8.45
CA VAL A 239 0.50 -12.70 -8.54
C VAL A 239 1.60 -13.37 -9.35
N CYS A 240 2.03 -12.77 -10.48
CA CYS A 240 3.16 -13.25 -11.26
C CYS A 240 4.46 -13.21 -10.47
N ALA A 241 4.73 -12.15 -9.71
CA ALA A 241 5.89 -12.05 -8.84
C ALA A 241 5.88 -13.15 -7.76
N LEU A 242 4.74 -13.40 -7.12
CA LEU A 242 4.57 -14.51 -6.18
C LEU A 242 4.78 -15.88 -6.85
N GLY A 243 4.26 -16.06 -8.05
CA GLY A 243 4.44 -17.27 -8.85
C GLY A 243 5.91 -17.53 -9.21
N LEU A 244 6.64 -16.49 -9.63
CA LEU A 244 8.07 -16.57 -9.93
C LEU A 244 8.90 -16.88 -8.67
N VAL A 245 8.56 -16.28 -7.53
CA VAL A 245 9.21 -16.60 -6.24
C VAL A 245 8.91 -18.05 -5.82
N GLY A 246 7.68 -18.52 -6.01
CA GLY A 246 7.28 -19.91 -5.78
C GLY A 246 8.02 -20.89 -6.69
N LEU A 247 8.15 -20.56 -7.98
CA LEU A 247 8.89 -21.36 -8.95
C LEU A 247 10.38 -21.40 -8.62
N GLY A 248 10.98 -20.27 -8.28
CA GLY A 248 12.37 -20.17 -7.83
C GLY A 248 12.63 -21.03 -6.59
N ARG A 249 11.69 -21.05 -5.64
CA ARG A 249 11.72 -21.96 -4.50
C ARG A 249 11.67 -23.43 -4.89
N HIS A 250 10.77 -23.81 -5.79
CA HIS A 250 10.62 -25.20 -6.21
C HIS A 250 11.88 -25.71 -6.91
N LEU A 251 12.45 -24.88 -7.78
CA LEU A 251 13.71 -25.18 -8.47
C LEU A 251 14.90 -25.23 -7.50
N ALA A 252 14.97 -24.31 -6.54
CA ALA A 252 15.97 -24.34 -5.48
C ALA A 252 15.83 -25.61 -4.63
N ASN A 253 14.61 -26.00 -4.24
CA ASN A 253 14.35 -27.16 -3.41
C ASN A 253 14.72 -28.47 -4.14
N ARG A 254 14.49 -28.55 -5.47
CA ARG A 254 15.00 -29.66 -6.30
C ARG A 254 16.53 -29.74 -6.33
N ARG A 255 17.22 -28.59 -6.38
CA ARG A 255 18.69 -28.54 -6.25
C ARG A 255 19.16 -28.88 -4.84
N PHE A 256 18.49 -28.42 -3.79
CA PHE A 256 18.84 -28.73 -2.39
C PHE A 256 18.66 -30.21 -2.04
N GLN A 257 17.68 -30.90 -2.64
CA GLN A 257 17.54 -32.36 -2.51
C GLN A 257 18.72 -33.12 -3.12
N ALA A 258 19.35 -32.58 -4.17
CA ALA A 258 20.54 -33.19 -4.78
C ALA A 258 21.82 -33.02 -3.94
N PHE A 259 21.85 -32.08 -2.99
CA PHE A 259 23.05 -31.76 -2.19
C PHE A 259 23.02 -32.24 -0.73
N GLY A 260 21.99 -33.00 -0.31
CA GLY A 260 21.98 -33.67 1.00
C GLY A 260 22.02 -32.74 2.23
N MET A 261 21.84 -31.42 2.05
CA MET A 261 21.81 -30.45 3.14
C MET A 261 20.44 -29.76 3.19
N GLY A 262 19.60 -30.22 4.12
CA GLY A 262 18.27 -29.67 4.33
C GLY A 262 17.94 -29.53 5.81
N SER A 263 18.74 -28.76 6.56
CA SER A 263 18.34 -28.44 7.93
C SER A 263 17.05 -27.60 7.91
N PRO A 264 16.08 -27.89 8.77
CA PRO A 264 14.81 -27.17 8.83
C PRO A 264 14.99 -25.65 9.04
N ALA A 265 16.08 -25.25 9.70
CA ALA A 265 16.45 -23.85 9.89
C ALA A 265 16.70 -23.10 8.56
N ALA A 266 17.27 -23.75 7.54
CA ALA A 266 17.51 -23.11 6.24
C ALA A 266 16.19 -22.83 5.48
N LYS A 267 15.20 -23.73 5.63
CA LYS A 267 13.86 -23.56 5.06
C LYS A 267 13.09 -22.44 5.75
N ALA A 268 13.19 -22.34 7.09
CA ALA A 268 12.56 -21.27 7.85
C ALA A 268 13.09 -19.87 7.47
N ARG A 269 14.42 -19.71 7.31
CA ARG A 269 15.02 -18.44 6.89
C ARG A 269 14.59 -18.00 5.50
N THR A 270 14.50 -18.94 4.55
CA THR A 270 14.01 -18.63 3.21
C THR A 270 12.54 -18.22 3.25
N VAL A 271 11.69 -18.89 4.03
CA VAL A 271 10.29 -18.50 4.28
C VAL A 271 10.17 -17.08 4.79
N ALA A 272 10.91 -16.75 5.86
CA ALA A 272 10.93 -15.41 6.43
C ALA A 272 11.38 -14.33 5.43
N ALA A 273 12.42 -14.59 4.62
CA ALA A 273 12.93 -13.61 3.65
C ALA A 273 11.93 -13.28 2.54
N VAL A 274 11.19 -14.28 2.02
CA VAL A 274 10.14 -14.01 1.02
C VAL A 274 8.97 -13.28 1.63
N MET A 275 8.59 -13.61 2.87
CA MET A 275 7.52 -12.91 3.56
C MET A 275 7.86 -11.44 3.81
N ALA A 276 9.10 -11.14 4.18
CA ALA A 276 9.58 -9.77 4.31
C ALA A 276 9.55 -9.00 2.98
N MET A 277 9.92 -9.64 1.86
CA MET A 277 9.80 -9.04 0.52
C MET A 277 8.35 -8.77 0.10
N VAL A 278 7.44 -9.71 0.34
CA VAL A 278 6.02 -9.54 0.02
C VAL A 278 5.42 -8.41 0.85
N PHE A 279 5.75 -8.35 2.14
CA PHE A 279 5.32 -7.28 3.02
C PHE A 279 5.85 -5.91 2.58
N ALA A 280 7.15 -5.81 2.28
CA ALA A 280 7.76 -4.59 1.76
C ALA A 280 7.12 -4.15 0.44
N ALA A 281 6.82 -5.08 -0.47
CA ALA A 281 6.15 -4.79 -1.73
C ALA A 281 4.73 -4.26 -1.51
N VAL A 282 3.95 -4.84 -0.59
CA VAL A 282 2.59 -4.36 -0.25
C VAL A 282 2.63 -2.96 0.37
N VAL A 283 3.59 -2.69 1.25
CA VAL A 283 3.76 -1.36 1.86
C VAL A 283 4.20 -0.31 0.83
N LEU A 284 5.09 -0.67 -0.11
CA LEU A 284 5.56 0.23 -1.17
C LEU A 284 4.53 0.52 -2.26
N LEU A 285 3.47 -0.30 -2.39
CA LEU A 285 2.45 -0.15 -3.43
C LEU A 285 1.35 0.87 -3.10
N ASP A 286 1.43 1.57 -1.96
CA ASP A 286 0.54 2.67 -1.56
C ASP A 286 -0.95 2.40 -1.85
N ILE A 287 -1.43 1.20 -1.48
CA ILE A 287 -2.81 0.75 -1.72
C ILE A 287 -3.73 1.36 -0.66
N GLY A 288 -3.71 2.69 -0.53
CA GLY A 288 -4.62 3.49 0.29
C GLY A 288 -4.95 2.93 1.68
N SER A 289 -6.16 3.22 2.17
CA SER A 289 -6.63 2.83 3.50
C SER A 289 -6.86 1.33 3.71
N MET A 290 -6.79 0.53 2.65
CA MET A 290 -7.05 -0.92 2.68
C MET A 290 -5.77 -1.77 2.87
N ALA A 291 -4.59 -1.17 2.68
CA ALA A 291 -3.29 -1.81 2.87
C ALA A 291 -3.12 -2.56 4.23
N PRO A 292 -3.51 -1.99 5.39
CA PRO A 292 -3.31 -2.69 6.67
C PRO A 292 -4.23 -3.92 6.82
N ALA A 293 -5.45 -3.86 6.29
CA ALA A 293 -6.39 -4.98 6.33
C ALA A 293 -5.90 -6.16 5.47
N LEU A 294 -5.42 -5.88 4.25
CA LEU A 294 -4.82 -6.89 3.38
C LEU A 294 -3.55 -7.48 3.99
N ALA A 295 -2.68 -6.64 4.56
CA ALA A 295 -1.48 -7.11 5.26
C ALA A 295 -1.84 -8.05 6.42
N ALA A 296 -2.86 -7.72 7.22
CA ALA A 296 -3.32 -8.57 8.33
C ALA A 296 -3.88 -9.92 7.84
N VAL A 297 -4.65 -9.94 6.77
CA VAL A 297 -5.19 -11.18 6.19
C VAL A 297 -4.07 -12.08 5.67
N VAL A 298 -3.07 -11.51 4.97
CA VAL A 298 -1.91 -12.26 4.48
C VAL A 298 -1.09 -12.82 5.65
N LEU A 299 -0.85 -12.01 6.70
CA LEU A 299 -0.14 -12.45 7.90
C LEU A 299 -0.87 -13.60 8.61
N LEU A 300 -2.18 -13.48 8.81
CA LEU A 300 -2.99 -14.53 9.44
C LEU A 300 -3.02 -15.82 8.60
N GLY A 301 -3.16 -15.70 7.28
CA GLY A 301 -3.09 -16.84 6.38
C GLY A 301 -1.75 -17.57 6.47
N VAL A 302 -0.64 -16.82 6.51
CA VAL A 302 0.71 -17.38 6.58
C VAL A 302 0.99 -18.04 7.93
N VAL A 303 0.60 -17.41 9.03
CA VAL A 303 0.70 -18.02 10.38
C VAL A 303 -0.12 -19.30 10.45
N GLY A 304 -1.33 -19.31 9.86
CA GLY A 304 -2.16 -20.50 9.78
C GLY A 304 -1.53 -21.64 8.98
N VAL A 305 -0.98 -21.34 7.79
CA VAL A 305 -0.35 -22.34 6.92
C VAL A 305 0.95 -22.89 7.53
N THR A 306 1.78 -22.03 8.13
CA THR A 306 3.03 -22.47 8.77
C THR A 306 2.76 -23.38 9.97
N ALA A 307 1.82 -23.01 10.85
CA ALA A 307 1.40 -23.85 11.97
C ALA A 307 0.83 -25.21 11.51
N TYR A 308 0.11 -25.22 10.39
CA TYR A 308 -0.41 -26.45 9.80
C TYR A 308 0.71 -27.36 9.27
N LEU A 309 1.67 -26.79 8.52
CA LEU A 309 2.78 -27.53 7.94
C LEU A 309 3.69 -28.13 9.02
N ASP A 310 4.01 -27.38 10.07
CA ASP A 310 4.82 -27.88 11.19
C ASP A 310 4.16 -29.09 11.86
N ARG A 311 2.84 -29.01 12.08
CA ARG A 311 2.08 -30.13 12.66
C ARG A 311 2.06 -31.36 11.74
N ALA A 312 1.87 -31.16 10.43
CA ALA A 312 1.85 -32.26 9.47
C ALA A 312 3.23 -32.94 9.32
N LEU A 313 4.30 -32.15 9.30
CA LEU A 313 5.68 -32.65 9.25
C LEU A 313 6.08 -33.37 10.55
N GLY A 314 5.68 -32.83 11.70
CA GLY A 314 5.88 -33.48 12.99
C GLY A 314 5.21 -34.85 13.05
N LEU A 315 3.96 -34.97 12.61
CA LEU A 315 3.25 -36.25 12.57
C LEU A 315 3.92 -37.25 11.62
N ARG A 316 4.39 -36.82 10.44
CA ARG A 316 5.17 -37.70 9.54
C ARG A 316 6.47 -38.16 10.20
N ALA A 317 7.19 -37.26 10.87
CA ALA A 317 8.44 -37.61 11.54
C ALA A 317 8.21 -38.64 12.66
N VAL A 318 7.13 -38.52 13.43
CA VAL A 318 6.75 -39.50 14.45
C VAL A 318 6.38 -40.85 13.79
N ARG A 319 5.58 -40.85 12.71
CA ARG A 319 5.20 -42.09 12.01
C ARG A 319 6.39 -42.84 11.43
N HIS A 320 7.44 -42.14 11.01
CA HIS A 320 8.68 -42.75 10.52
C HIS A 320 9.68 -43.10 11.64
N GLY A 321 9.31 -42.95 12.93
CA GLY A 321 10.20 -43.23 14.05
C GLY A 321 11.40 -42.27 14.15
N ALA A 322 11.37 -41.14 13.43
CA ALA A 322 12.45 -40.16 13.43
C ALA A 322 12.50 -39.32 14.71
N VAL A 323 11.42 -39.32 15.50
CA VAL A 323 11.33 -38.62 16.78
C VAL A 323 11.40 -39.64 17.91
N ALA A 324 12.52 -39.65 18.63
CA ALA A 324 12.71 -40.55 19.76
C ALA A 324 11.66 -40.27 20.86
N GLY A 325 11.08 -41.34 21.41
CA GLY A 325 10.14 -41.27 22.52
C GLY A 325 8.68 -41.04 22.15
N PHE A 326 8.31 -41.06 20.85
CA PHE A 326 6.92 -40.99 20.42
C PHE A 326 6.63 -42.08 19.39
N SER A 327 5.50 -42.78 19.55
CA SER A 327 4.98 -43.71 18.55
C SER A 327 3.49 -43.45 18.31
N VAL A 328 3.04 -43.75 17.10
CA VAL A 328 1.62 -43.69 16.73
C VAL A 328 1.09 -45.11 16.72
N ARG A 329 0.03 -45.38 17.48
CA ARG A 329 -0.65 -46.67 17.47
C ARG A 329 -2.11 -46.52 17.02
N PRO A 330 -2.68 -47.53 16.33
CA PRO A 330 -4.11 -47.56 16.03
C PRO A 330 -4.93 -47.60 17.32
N LEU A 331 -6.05 -46.90 17.33
CA LEU A 331 -7.02 -46.85 18.43
C LEU A 331 -7.68 -48.24 18.55
N LEU A 332 -7.52 -48.89 19.71
CA LEU A 332 -8.13 -50.19 19.97
C LEU A 332 -9.51 -50.04 20.62
N PRO A 333 -10.43 -50.99 20.39
CA PRO A 333 -11.73 -51.00 21.08
C PRO A 333 -11.50 -51.14 22.60
N GLY A 334 -11.89 -50.13 23.37
CA GLY A 334 -11.68 -50.05 24.82
C GLY A 334 -10.71 -48.96 25.30
N ASP A 335 -10.11 -48.18 24.39
CA ASP A 335 -9.41 -46.93 24.76
C ASP A 335 -10.44 -45.84 25.14
N ASP A 336 -11.12 -46.05 26.27
CA ASP A 336 -12.19 -45.17 26.74
C ASP A 336 -11.57 -43.86 27.29
N ALA A 337 -11.91 -42.75 26.64
CA ALA A 337 -11.56 -41.36 26.98
C ALA A 337 -10.22 -40.78 26.47
N GLN A 338 -9.62 -41.32 25.41
CA GLN A 338 -8.50 -40.64 24.74
C GLN A 338 -8.96 -39.83 23.52
N LEU A 339 -8.54 -38.56 23.47
CA LEU A 339 -8.89 -37.63 22.38
C LEU A 339 -8.26 -38.14 21.07
N PRO A 340 -9.05 -38.52 20.05
CA PRO A 340 -8.51 -38.89 18.75
C PRO A 340 -7.71 -37.71 18.18
N LEU A 341 -6.53 -37.98 17.63
CA LEU A 341 -5.80 -37.04 16.79
C LEU A 341 -6.59 -36.84 15.49
N PHE A 342 -7.61 -36.00 15.53
CA PHE A 342 -8.33 -35.59 14.33
C PHE A 342 -7.40 -34.74 13.46
N THR A 343 -6.80 -35.36 12.46
CA THR A 343 -6.40 -34.69 11.22
C THR A 343 -7.57 -34.84 10.24
N PRO A 344 -8.40 -33.80 10.02
CA PRO A 344 -9.67 -33.94 9.30
C PRO A 344 -9.56 -34.20 7.79
N TRP A 345 -8.37 -34.49 7.25
CA TRP A 345 -8.12 -34.59 5.81
C TRP A 345 -7.39 -35.87 5.36
N VAL A 346 -7.42 -36.94 6.16
CA VAL A 346 -7.12 -38.29 5.67
C VAL A 346 -8.43 -39.06 5.55
N SER A 347 -9.26 -38.65 4.60
CA SER A 347 -10.43 -39.42 4.16
C SER A 347 -9.93 -40.68 3.45
N GLY A 348 -9.65 -41.73 4.23
CA GLY A 348 -9.17 -43.01 3.72
C GLY A 348 -8.70 -43.98 4.80
N ALA A 349 -8.38 -43.52 6.01
CA ALA A 349 -8.03 -44.39 7.13
C ALA A 349 -9.19 -44.39 8.15
N SER A 350 -10.00 -45.44 8.14
CA SER A 350 -11.16 -45.63 9.02
C SER A 350 -10.79 -46.02 10.48
N GLY A 351 -9.56 -45.76 10.92
CA GLY A 351 -9.09 -46.05 12.28
C GLY A 351 -8.53 -44.80 12.94
N GLY A 352 -9.00 -44.47 14.15
CA GLY A 352 -8.39 -43.41 14.96
C GLY A 352 -6.94 -43.76 15.29
N GLU A 353 -6.06 -42.77 15.37
CA GLU A 353 -4.67 -42.95 15.81
C GLU A 353 -4.45 -42.21 17.14
N VAL A 354 -3.65 -42.79 18.04
CA VAL A 354 -3.26 -42.21 19.33
C VAL A 354 -1.74 -42.09 19.40
N LEU A 355 -1.25 -40.92 19.82
CA LEU A 355 0.17 -40.66 20.10
C LEU A 355 0.49 -41.11 21.52
N THR A 356 1.43 -42.04 21.69
CA THR A 356 1.93 -42.48 23.00
C THR A 356 3.38 -42.05 23.19
N SER A 357 3.69 -41.45 24.34
CA SER A 357 5.07 -41.17 24.73
C SER A 357 5.71 -42.42 25.32
N VAL A 358 6.86 -42.84 24.79
CA VAL A 358 7.65 -43.96 25.32
C VAL A 358 8.85 -43.36 26.05
N LEU A 359 8.91 -43.48 27.38
CA LEU A 359 10.08 -43.04 28.13
C LEU A 359 11.26 -44.00 27.87
N PRO A 360 12.47 -43.49 27.57
CA PRO A 360 13.65 -44.32 27.36
C PRO A 360 14.13 -44.86 28.71
N GLY A 361 13.76 -46.10 29.03
CA GLY A 361 14.10 -46.78 30.28
C GLY A 361 13.15 -47.91 30.66
N ASP A 362 11.91 -47.87 30.16
CA ASP A 362 10.92 -48.94 30.39
C ASP A 362 11.09 -50.07 29.37
N THR A 363 12.15 -50.88 29.52
CA THR A 363 12.26 -52.18 28.85
C THR A 363 11.44 -53.26 29.55
N ALA A 364 10.83 -52.96 30.69
CA ALA A 364 9.88 -53.83 31.36
C ALA A 364 8.47 -53.59 30.81
N TYR A 365 8.19 -54.13 29.62
CA TYR A 365 6.83 -54.30 29.12
C TYR A 365 6.13 -55.32 30.03
N ARG A 366 5.62 -54.86 31.18
CA ARG A 366 4.70 -55.64 32.01
C ARG A 366 3.35 -55.64 31.31
N GLU A 367 2.97 -56.79 30.75
CA GLU A 367 1.58 -57.06 30.37
C GLU A 367 0.66 -56.69 31.55
N GLY A 368 -0.17 -55.65 31.37
CA GLY A 368 -1.22 -55.29 32.32
C GLY A 368 -1.11 -53.95 33.07
N ALA A 369 -0.03 -53.16 32.90
CA ALA A 369 0.04 -51.83 33.53
C ALA A 369 -0.52 -50.71 32.62
N PRO A 370 -1.44 -49.85 33.09
CA PRO A 370 -1.94 -48.72 32.31
C PRO A 370 -0.83 -47.67 32.11
N LEU A 371 -0.51 -47.38 30.85
CA LEU A 371 0.54 -46.43 30.47
C LEU A 371 0.17 -44.99 30.90
N PRO A 372 1.14 -44.16 31.31
CA PRO A 372 0.91 -42.73 31.56
C PRO A 372 0.61 -42.03 30.24
N VAL A 373 -0.65 -41.67 30.04
CA VAL A 373 -1.11 -40.94 28.84
C VAL A 373 -0.89 -39.45 29.05
N ALA A 374 -0.03 -38.83 28.25
CA ALA A 374 0.09 -37.39 28.21
C ALA A 374 -1.20 -36.78 27.62
N ARG A 375 -2.04 -36.17 28.47
CA ARG A 375 -3.25 -35.45 28.03
C ARG A 375 -2.86 -34.18 27.26
N LEU A 376 -2.88 -34.24 25.93
CA LEU A 376 -2.85 -33.04 25.09
C LEU A 376 -4.12 -32.23 25.33
N ARG A 377 -3.99 -31.02 25.92
CA ARG A 377 -5.10 -30.08 26.10
C ARG A 377 -5.70 -29.72 24.74
N LYS A 378 -7.03 -29.78 24.68
CA LYS A 378 -7.90 -29.42 23.55
C LYS A 378 -7.48 -28.05 22.97
N ALA A 379 -6.93 -28.03 21.75
CA ALA A 379 -6.84 -26.78 21.00
C ALA A 379 -8.25 -26.37 20.55
N PRO A 380 -8.63 -25.09 20.63
CA PRO A 380 -9.96 -24.64 20.26
C PRO A 380 -10.25 -24.95 18.78
N ARG A 381 -11.48 -25.40 18.49
CA ARG A 381 -11.98 -25.82 17.15
C ARG A 381 -12.01 -24.69 16.10
N ALA A 382 -11.50 -23.51 16.42
CA ALA A 382 -11.60 -22.30 15.59
C ALA A 382 -10.82 -22.31 14.26
N PRO A 383 -9.59 -22.86 14.12
CA PRO A 383 -8.74 -22.48 12.99
C PRO A 383 -9.15 -23.11 11.64
N VAL A 384 -9.86 -24.24 11.64
CA VAL A 384 -10.24 -24.95 10.40
C VAL A 384 -11.45 -24.31 9.73
N LEU A 385 -12.43 -23.87 10.54
CA LEU A 385 -13.59 -23.14 10.03
C LEU A 385 -13.17 -21.75 9.55
N VAL A 386 -12.21 -21.14 10.23
CA VAL A 386 -11.60 -19.86 9.82
C VAL A 386 -10.89 -19.99 8.46
N MET A 387 -10.05 -21.00 8.24
CA MET A 387 -9.37 -21.21 6.94
C MET A 387 -10.34 -21.45 5.77
N GLY A 388 -11.39 -22.25 5.97
CA GLY A 388 -12.40 -22.50 4.94
C GLY A 388 -13.22 -21.24 4.61
N VAL A 389 -13.57 -20.47 5.64
CA VAL A 389 -14.27 -19.18 5.48
C VAL A 389 -13.37 -18.16 4.78
N PHE A 390 -12.06 -18.11 5.09
CA PHE A 390 -11.12 -17.20 4.42
C PHE A 390 -10.90 -17.56 2.95
N ALA A 391 -10.79 -18.86 2.61
CA ALA A 391 -10.67 -19.29 1.22
C ALA A 391 -11.95 -18.97 0.42
N ALA A 392 -13.12 -19.23 1.00
CA ALA A 392 -14.40 -18.88 0.38
C ALA A 392 -14.55 -17.36 0.22
N PHE A 393 -14.16 -16.57 1.23
CA PHE A 393 -14.20 -15.12 1.19
C PHE A 393 -13.24 -14.55 0.13
N ALA A 394 -12.03 -15.10 -0.01
CA ALA A 394 -11.09 -14.70 -1.04
C ALA A 394 -11.62 -14.97 -2.47
N VAL A 395 -12.29 -16.12 -2.68
CA VAL A 395 -12.95 -16.43 -3.96
C VAL A 395 -14.11 -15.47 -4.24
N ILE A 396 -14.92 -15.15 -3.23
CA ILE A 396 -16.04 -14.21 -3.35
C ILE A 396 -15.53 -12.80 -3.69
N VAL A 397 -14.51 -12.30 -2.98
CA VAL A 397 -13.91 -10.99 -3.25
C VAL A 397 -13.31 -10.93 -4.65
N PHE A 398 -12.61 -12.00 -5.07
CA PHE A 398 -12.08 -12.10 -6.43
C PHE A 398 -13.19 -12.06 -7.48
N PHE A 399 -14.28 -12.81 -7.28
CA PHE A 399 -15.42 -12.84 -8.20
C PHE A 399 -16.14 -11.49 -8.28
N PHE A 400 -16.33 -10.80 -7.15
CA PHE A 400 -16.91 -9.45 -7.14
C PHE A 400 -16.01 -8.43 -7.83
N ALA A 401 -14.69 -8.47 -7.57
CA ALA A 401 -13.74 -7.59 -8.27
C ALA A 401 -13.84 -7.79 -9.80
N LEU A 402 -13.91 -9.05 -10.24
CA LEU A 402 -14.02 -9.41 -11.66
C LEU A 402 -15.34 -8.92 -12.28
N LEU A 403 -16.46 -9.10 -11.57
CA LEU A 403 -17.77 -8.59 -12.00
C LEU A 403 -17.82 -7.05 -12.07
N PHE A 404 -17.19 -6.35 -11.13
CA PHE A 404 -17.13 -4.88 -11.15
C PHE A 404 -16.25 -4.36 -12.28
N THR A 405 -15.15 -5.04 -12.63
CA THR A 405 -14.36 -4.68 -13.81
C THR A 405 -15.10 -4.93 -15.13
N VAL A 406 -15.87 -6.01 -15.26
CA VAL A 406 -16.59 -6.33 -16.51
C VAL A 406 -17.81 -5.42 -16.72
N ARG A 407 -18.41 -4.91 -15.64
CA ARG A 407 -19.63 -4.08 -15.71
C ARG A 407 -19.34 -2.58 -15.81
N GLY A 408 -18.07 -2.16 -15.73
CA GLY A 408 -17.64 -0.76 -15.80
C GLY A 408 -17.33 -0.23 -17.21
N GLU A 409 -17.48 -1.05 -18.25
CA GLU A 409 -17.18 -0.68 -19.66
C GLU A 409 -18.43 -0.48 -20.54
N THR A 410 -19.60 -0.19 -19.97
CA THR A 410 -20.80 0.19 -20.76
C THR A 410 -21.29 1.58 -20.46
#